data_AF-A0A1F3YLJ8-F1
#
_entry.id   AF-A0A1F3YLJ8-F1
#
_cell.length_a   1.000
_cell.length_b   1.000
_cell.length_c   1.000
_cell.angle_alpha   90.00
_cell.angle_beta   90.00
_cell.angle_gamma   90.00
#
_symmetry.space_group_name_H-M   'P 1'
#
loop_
_entity.id
_entity.type
_entity.pdbx_description
1 polymer ?
#
loop_
_entity_poly.entity_id
_entity_poly.type
_entity_poly.pdbx_seq_one_letter_code
_entity_poly.pdbx_strand_id
1 'polypeptide(L)'
;MRVAIQDDIHNAYESAAGVRRLRERVELRIFTGPFGDPGALEGFDALVANREPDDLLRASDVVSVHATLAPETRGVLDARRIGLMKPTAYLINTARGPIVDEAALVAALAQGRIAGAGLDVFDREPLPAGHPLARLTNVILTPHLGWPTDEAYECFADAAADALLAYLDGRDVPRFAEQH
;
A
#
# COMPACT_ATOMS: atom_id res chain seq x y z
N MET A 1 -13.81 -13.02 6.47
CA MET A 1 -12.87 -11.89 6.47
C MET A 1 -13.68 -10.62 6.26
N ARG A 2 -13.62 -9.68 7.19
CA ARG A 2 -14.28 -8.37 7.13
C ARG A 2 -13.19 -7.34 6.83
N VAL A 3 -13.33 -6.56 5.78
CA VAL A 3 -12.34 -5.55 5.38
C VAL A 3 -12.99 -4.18 5.46
N ALA A 4 -12.29 -3.19 5.99
CA ALA A 4 -12.73 -1.81 5.94
C ALA A 4 -11.74 -0.89 5.21
N ILE A 5 -12.25 0.17 4.59
CA ILE A 5 -11.45 1.14 3.83
C ILE A 5 -11.91 2.54 4.24
N GLN A 6 -11.09 3.33 4.92
CA GLN A 6 -11.24 4.78 5.05
C GLN A 6 -10.65 5.50 3.83
N ASP A 7 -11.54 5.94 2.96
CA ASP A 7 -11.25 6.62 1.71
C ASP A 7 -11.63 8.10 1.83
N ASP A 8 -10.63 8.97 1.91
CA ASP A 8 -10.82 10.42 1.93
C ASP A 8 -10.50 11.11 0.61
N ILE A 9 -9.89 10.38 -0.33
CA ILE A 9 -9.48 10.90 -1.63
C ILE A 9 -10.53 10.43 -2.64
N HIS A 10 -11.77 10.90 -2.42
CA HIS A 10 -12.96 10.70 -3.26
C HIS A 10 -13.45 9.24 -3.31
N ASN A 11 -14.71 9.01 -3.66
CA ASN A 11 -15.31 7.68 -3.88
C ASN A 11 -14.65 6.86 -5.03
N ALA A 12 -13.41 7.19 -5.42
CA ALA A 12 -12.68 6.69 -6.57
C ALA A 12 -12.58 5.15 -6.56
N TYR A 13 -12.50 4.56 -5.37
CA TYR A 13 -12.36 3.10 -5.24
C TYR A 13 -13.68 2.36 -5.10
N GLU A 14 -14.80 3.03 -4.79
CA GLU A 14 -16.08 2.36 -4.50
C GLU A 14 -16.59 1.52 -5.68
N SER A 15 -16.33 1.97 -6.91
CA SER A 15 -16.74 1.31 -8.15
C SER A 15 -15.60 0.57 -8.88
N ALA A 16 -14.38 0.62 -8.33
CA ALA A 16 -13.22 0.00 -8.96
C ALA A 16 -13.41 -1.52 -9.12
N ALA A 17 -12.91 -2.08 -10.23
CA ALA A 17 -12.97 -3.52 -10.48
C ALA A 17 -12.32 -4.35 -9.35
N GLY A 18 -11.26 -3.82 -8.73
CA GLY A 18 -10.63 -4.41 -7.55
C GLY A 18 -11.56 -4.52 -6.35
N VAL A 19 -12.25 -3.43 -5.99
CA VAL A 19 -13.22 -3.40 -4.89
C VAL A 19 -14.42 -4.32 -5.15
N ARG A 20 -14.89 -4.40 -6.40
CA ARG A 20 -15.94 -5.37 -6.80
C ARG A 20 -15.50 -6.82 -6.58
N ARG A 21 -14.32 -7.21 -7.07
CA ARG A 21 -13.76 -8.56 -6.87
C ARG A 21 -13.48 -8.87 -5.39
N LEU A 22 -13.14 -7.85 -4.59
CA LEU A 22 -12.92 -8.00 -3.17
C LEU A 22 -14.25 -8.30 -2.44
N ARG A 23 -15.32 -7.54 -2.75
CA ARG A 23 -16.68 -7.74 -2.20
C ARG A 23 -17.25 -9.14 -2.47
N GLU A 24 -16.79 -9.83 -3.50
CA GLU A 24 -17.18 -11.23 -3.77
C GLU A 24 -16.61 -12.24 -2.75
N ARG A 25 -15.54 -11.87 -2.04
CA ARG A 25 -14.79 -12.78 -1.15
C ARG A 25 -14.78 -12.34 0.32
N VAL A 26 -15.04 -11.05 0.59
CA VAL A 26 -15.01 -10.48 1.93
C VAL A 26 -16.18 -9.53 2.14
N GLU A 27 -16.63 -9.40 3.39
CA GLU A 27 -17.56 -8.34 3.77
C GLU A 27 -16.76 -7.02 3.83
N LEU A 28 -16.98 -6.13 2.86
CA LEU A 28 -16.24 -4.88 2.71
C LEU A 28 -17.07 -3.68 3.17
N ARG A 29 -16.51 -2.84 4.05
CA ARG A 29 -17.10 -1.56 4.47
C ARG A 29 -16.20 -0.39 4.11
N ILE A 30 -16.70 0.58 3.34
CA ILE A 30 -15.95 1.79 3.00
C ILE A 30 -16.46 2.94 3.89
N PHE A 31 -15.55 3.59 4.60
CA PHE A 31 -15.76 4.77 5.42
C PHE A 31 -15.27 6.00 4.64
N THR A 32 -16.15 6.97 4.41
CA THR A 32 -15.82 8.21 3.69
C THR A 32 -15.48 9.38 4.65
N GLY A 33 -15.39 9.09 5.96
CA GLY A 33 -15.05 10.01 7.03
C GLY A 33 -14.27 9.32 8.16
N PRO A 34 -13.93 10.05 9.24
CA PRO A 34 -13.33 9.49 10.47
C PRO A 34 -14.11 8.28 11.00
N PHE A 35 -13.43 7.31 11.60
CA PHE A 35 -14.04 6.11 12.17
C PHE A 35 -14.93 6.40 13.39
N GLY A 36 -14.83 7.60 13.95
CA GLY A 36 -15.59 8.02 15.11
C GLY A 36 -15.03 7.37 16.37
N ASP A 37 -15.62 6.25 16.80
CA ASP A 37 -15.18 5.49 17.98
C ASP A 37 -14.28 4.30 17.57
N PRO A 38 -13.18 3.99 18.27
CA PRO A 38 -12.32 2.84 17.95
C PRO A 38 -13.06 1.48 17.89
N GLY A 39 -14.17 1.32 18.62
CA GLY A 39 -15.03 0.13 18.55
C GLY A 39 -15.79 -0.03 17.23
N ALA A 40 -15.89 1.03 16.40
CA ALA A 40 -16.52 0.97 15.07
C ALA A 40 -15.80 0.01 14.11
N LEU A 41 -14.57 -0.37 14.43
CA LEU A 41 -13.70 -1.26 13.65
C LEU A 41 -13.73 -2.69 14.18
N GLU A 42 -14.49 -2.97 15.24
CA GLU A 42 -14.51 -4.28 15.88
C GLU A 42 -15.05 -5.37 14.93
N GLY A 43 -14.25 -6.42 14.81
CA GLY A 43 -14.51 -7.56 13.94
C GLY A 43 -14.20 -7.31 12.46
N PHE A 44 -13.52 -6.23 12.07
CA PHE A 44 -12.85 -6.15 10.76
C PHE A 44 -11.44 -6.74 10.85
N ASP A 45 -11.13 -7.66 9.93
CA ASP A 45 -9.84 -8.37 9.82
C ASP A 45 -8.76 -7.56 9.06
N ALA A 46 -9.16 -6.56 8.26
CA ALA A 46 -8.22 -5.65 7.58
C ALA A 46 -8.81 -4.24 7.42
N LEU A 47 -7.97 -3.21 7.49
CA LEU A 47 -8.38 -1.81 7.36
C LEU A 47 -7.43 -1.04 6.40
N VAL A 48 -7.97 -0.16 5.53
CA VAL A 48 -7.19 0.68 4.59
C VAL A 48 -7.54 2.14 4.84
N ALA A 49 -6.68 2.99 5.39
CA ALA A 49 -7.03 4.40 5.67
C ALA A 49 -6.00 5.43 5.26
N ASN A 50 -6.49 6.63 4.98
CA ASN A 50 -5.67 7.83 4.77
C ASN A 50 -5.77 8.90 5.89
N ARG A 51 -6.82 8.95 6.74
CA ARG A 51 -7.01 10.05 7.72
C ARG A 51 -6.90 9.71 9.21
N GLU A 52 -6.99 8.45 9.63
CA GLU A 52 -6.78 8.07 11.04
C GLU A 52 -5.84 6.87 11.16
N PRO A 53 -4.55 7.05 10.77
CA PRO A 53 -3.61 5.94 10.73
C PRO A 53 -3.40 5.32 12.11
N ASP A 54 -3.38 6.10 13.18
CA ASP A 54 -3.01 5.61 14.51
C ASP A 54 -4.05 4.64 15.11
N ASP A 55 -5.34 4.96 15.04
CA ASP A 55 -6.39 4.07 15.57
C ASP A 55 -6.57 2.83 14.71
N LEU A 56 -6.42 2.98 13.39
CA LEU A 56 -6.39 1.86 12.47
C LEU A 56 -5.25 0.90 12.77
N LEU A 57 -4.03 1.42 13.00
CA LEU A 57 -2.87 0.60 13.30
C LEU A 57 -3.09 -0.23 14.57
N ARG A 58 -3.74 0.33 15.59
CA ARG A 58 -4.08 -0.39 16.83
C ARG A 58 -5.10 -1.50 16.62
N ALA A 59 -6.10 -1.26 15.77
CA ALA A 59 -7.21 -2.18 15.54
C ALA A 59 -6.89 -3.28 14.52
N SER A 60 -5.91 -3.07 13.64
CA SER A 60 -5.64 -3.94 12.48
C SER A 60 -4.80 -5.17 12.80
N ASP A 61 -5.20 -6.33 12.26
CA ASP A 61 -4.37 -7.55 12.20
C ASP A 61 -3.52 -7.58 10.91
N VAL A 62 -3.96 -6.87 9.86
CA VAL A 62 -3.16 -6.65 8.64
C VAL A 62 -3.29 -5.19 8.21
N VAL A 63 -2.14 -4.57 7.94
CA VAL A 63 -2.04 -3.20 7.41
C VAL A 63 -1.44 -3.28 6.01
N SER A 64 -2.13 -2.74 5.01
CA SER A 64 -1.66 -2.73 3.62
C SER A 64 -1.49 -1.29 3.12
N VAL A 65 -0.32 -0.99 2.56
CA VAL A 65 0.05 0.36 2.11
C VAL A 65 -0.29 0.54 0.62
N HIS A 66 -1.12 1.55 0.33
CA HIS A 66 -1.57 1.91 -1.03
C HIS A 66 -1.49 3.42 -1.32
N ALA A 67 -0.71 4.17 -0.52
CA ALA A 67 -0.54 5.60 -0.72
C ALA A 67 0.45 5.92 -1.85
N THR A 68 0.24 7.03 -2.54
CA THR A 68 1.24 7.62 -3.45
C THR A 68 2.41 8.15 -2.63
N LEU A 69 3.64 7.92 -3.06
CA LEU A 69 4.82 8.53 -2.43
C LEU A 69 4.85 10.03 -2.76
N ALA A 70 4.75 10.84 -1.71
CA ALA A 70 4.79 12.30 -1.73
C ALA A 70 5.54 12.77 -0.47
N PRO A 71 5.90 14.07 -0.36
CA PRO A 71 6.54 14.60 0.84
C PRO A 71 5.76 14.29 2.14
N GLU A 72 4.44 14.29 2.08
CA GLU A 72 3.54 14.08 3.23
C GLU A 72 3.41 12.61 3.63
N THR A 73 3.61 11.68 2.69
CA THR A 73 3.47 10.23 2.92
C THR A 73 4.82 9.55 3.17
N ARG A 74 5.94 10.24 2.94
CA ARG A 74 7.28 9.71 3.20
C ARG A 74 7.48 9.49 4.70
N GLY A 75 7.86 8.27 5.07
CA GLY A 75 8.06 7.87 6.45
C GLY A 75 6.80 7.98 7.30
N VAL A 76 5.62 7.99 6.68
CA VAL A 76 4.35 8.08 7.42
C VAL A 76 4.19 6.88 8.36
N LEU A 77 4.70 5.69 8.01
CA LEU A 77 4.84 4.58 8.93
C LEU A 77 6.23 4.60 9.59
N ASP A 78 6.36 5.47 10.58
CA ASP A 78 7.53 5.62 11.45
C ASP A 78 7.58 4.57 12.58
N ALA A 79 8.65 4.57 13.37
CA ALA A 79 8.81 3.68 14.52
C ALA A 79 7.65 3.75 15.52
N ARG A 80 7.10 4.95 15.75
CA ARG A 80 5.99 5.16 16.68
C ARG A 80 4.73 4.44 16.17
N ARG A 81 4.39 4.63 14.90
CA ARG A 81 3.21 4.05 14.24
C ARG A 81 3.33 2.54 14.05
N ILE A 82 4.49 2.04 13.64
CA ILE A 82 4.76 0.59 13.64
C ILE A 82 4.59 0.04 15.06
N GLY A 83 5.03 0.78 16.07
CA GLY A 83 4.84 0.45 17.48
C GLY A 83 3.38 0.49 17.97
N LEU A 84 2.43 1.06 17.23
CA LEU A 84 1.01 1.00 17.56
C LEU A 84 0.35 -0.30 17.12
N MET A 85 0.96 -1.02 16.17
CA MET A 85 0.40 -2.27 15.64
C MET A 85 0.34 -3.36 16.69
N LYS A 86 -0.58 -4.32 16.51
CA LYS A 86 -0.65 -5.50 17.37
C LYS A 86 0.62 -6.35 17.20
N PRO A 87 1.11 -7.03 18.26
CA PRO A 87 2.19 -8.01 18.14
C PRO A 87 1.92 -9.11 17.10
N THR A 88 0.65 -9.42 16.86
CA THR A 88 0.18 -10.42 15.89
C THR A 88 0.00 -9.87 14.48
N ALA A 89 0.19 -8.57 14.26
CA ALA A 89 -0.16 -7.94 13.00
C ALA A 89 0.89 -8.15 11.90
N TYR A 90 0.45 -8.09 10.64
CA TYR A 90 1.30 -8.09 9.46
C TYR A 90 1.25 -6.75 8.72
N LEU A 91 2.39 -6.30 8.20
CA LEU A 91 2.49 -5.14 7.31
C LEU A 91 2.73 -5.57 5.86
N ILE A 92 1.91 -5.11 4.93
CA ILE A 92 2.06 -5.33 3.49
C ILE A 92 2.38 -3.99 2.81
N ASN A 93 3.47 -3.93 2.06
CA ASN A 93 3.80 -2.75 1.25
C ASN A 93 4.09 -3.15 -0.20
N THR A 94 3.18 -2.76 -1.09
CA THR A 94 3.33 -2.87 -2.55
C THR A 94 3.20 -1.49 -3.22
N ALA A 95 3.35 -0.41 -2.45
CA ALA A 95 3.26 0.96 -2.93
C ALA A 95 4.65 1.51 -3.26
N ARG A 96 5.33 2.12 -2.30
CA ARG A 96 6.73 2.57 -2.41
C ARG A 96 7.45 2.35 -1.08
N GLY A 97 8.72 1.94 -1.12
CA GLY A 97 9.53 1.69 0.07
C GLY A 97 9.54 2.87 1.05
N PRO A 98 9.88 4.10 0.60
CA PRO A 98 10.03 5.26 1.49
C PRO A 98 8.78 5.76 2.20
N ILE A 99 7.61 5.16 1.98
CA ILE A 99 6.40 5.44 2.77
C ILE A 99 6.55 4.86 4.19
N VAL A 100 7.33 3.78 4.33
CA VAL A 100 7.68 3.16 5.61
C VAL A 100 9.10 3.56 5.97
N ASP A 101 9.36 3.87 7.24
CA ASP A 101 10.72 3.95 7.73
C ASP A 101 11.33 2.53 7.76
N GLU A 102 12.18 2.22 6.78
CA GLU A 102 12.75 0.88 6.59
C GLU A 102 13.59 0.43 7.79
N ALA A 103 14.34 1.36 8.41
CA ALA A 103 15.15 1.06 9.58
C ALA A 103 14.27 0.73 10.79
N ALA A 104 13.19 1.49 11.00
CA ALA A 104 12.21 1.20 12.04
C ALA A 104 11.49 -0.14 11.81
N LEU A 105 11.13 -0.44 10.57
CA LEU A 105 10.49 -1.70 10.20
C LEU A 105 11.42 -2.90 10.46
N VAL A 106 12.68 -2.82 10.03
CA VAL A 106 13.69 -3.85 10.30
C VAL A 106 13.82 -4.10 11.80
N ALA A 107 13.92 -3.04 12.61
CA ALA A 107 14.03 -3.17 14.06
C ALA A 107 12.79 -3.82 14.68
N ALA A 108 11.59 -3.39 14.28
CA ALA A 108 10.33 -3.94 14.77
C ALA A 108 10.17 -5.42 14.43
N LEU A 109 10.52 -5.84 13.21
CA LEU A 109 10.45 -7.23 12.78
C LEU A 109 11.49 -8.10 13.49
N ALA A 110 12.72 -7.62 13.61
CA ALA A 110 13.80 -8.33 14.32
C ALA A 110 13.48 -8.55 15.81
N GLN A 111 12.76 -7.60 16.43
CA GLN A 111 12.34 -7.68 17.83
C GLN A 111 11.02 -8.45 18.02
N GLY A 112 10.36 -8.88 16.93
CA GLY A 112 9.03 -9.47 17.02
C GLY A 112 7.95 -8.51 17.53
N ARG A 113 8.13 -7.19 17.33
CA ARG A 113 7.12 -6.18 17.69
C ARG A 113 5.85 -6.33 16.87
N ILE A 114 5.97 -6.78 15.63
CA ILE A 114 4.87 -7.22 14.75
C ILE A 114 5.18 -8.63 14.25
N ALA A 115 4.16 -9.36 13.82
CA ALA A 115 4.30 -10.77 13.45
C ALA A 115 5.16 -10.95 12.21
N GLY A 116 5.02 -10.07 11.21
CA GLY A 116 5.79 -10.15 9.98
C GLY A 116 5.46 -9.07 8.96
N ALA A 117 6.09 -9.16 7.79
CA ALA A 117 5.82 -8.25 6.68
C ALA A 117 5.91 -8.92 5.31
N GLY A 118 5.10 -8.44 4.35
CA GLY A 118 5.21 -8.75 2.93
C GLY A 118 5.58 -7.49 2.16
N LEU A 119 6.77 -7.47 1.54
CA LEU A 119 7.35 -6.27 0.94
C LEU A 119 7.70 -6.53 -0.53
N ASP A 120 7.12 -5.74 -1.43
CA ASP A 120 7.46 -5.75 -2.86
C ASP A 120 8.35 -4.57 -3.27
N VAL A 121 8.50 -3.59 -2.38
CA VAL A 121 9.18 -2.31 -2.65
C VAL A 121 10.12 -1.96 -1.50
N PHE A 122 11.20 -1.24 -1.82
CA PHE A 122 12.31 -0.97 -0.88
C PHE A 122 12.76 0.49 -0.97
N ASP A 123 13.49 0.99 0.04
CA ASP A 123 14.07 2.34 -0.02
C ASP A 123 15.09 2.47 -1.16
N ARG A 124 15.81 1.38 -1.41
CA ARG A 124 16.74 1.24 -2.52
C ARG A 124 16.42 -0.02 -3.31
N GLU A 125 16.21 0.17 -4.60
CA GLU A 125 15.89 -0.91 -5.54
C GLU A 125 16.98 -1.02 -6.62
N PRO A 126 17.50 -2.24 -6.90
CA PRO A 126 17.22 -3.51 -6.24
C PRO A 126 17.67 -3.55 -4.77
N LEU A 127 17.04 -4.42 -3.97
CA LEU A 127 17.40 -4.62 -2.56
C LEU A 127 18.89 -5.03 -2.46
N PRO A 128 19.73 -4.30 -1.71
CA PRO A 128 21.15 -4.59 -1.62
C PRO A 128 21.45 -6.01 -1.11
N ALA A 129 22.48 -6.65 -1.65
CA ALA A 129 22.92 -7.95 -1.17
C ALA A 129 23.28 -7.89 0.33
N GLY A 130 22.80 -8.86 1.11
CA GLY A 130 23.04 -8.93 2.55
C GLY A 130 22.16 -8.03 3.40
N HIS A 131 21.18 -7.33 2.82
CA HIS A 131 20.23 -6.49 3.56
C HIS A 131 19.55 -7.24 4.72
N PRO A 132 19.36 -6.61 5.90
CA PRO A 132 18.76 -7.28 7.07
C PRO A 132 17.40 -7.92 6.79
N LEU A 133 16.54 -7.28 6.00
CA LEU A 133 15.22 -7.82 5.62
C LEU A 133 15.32 -9.23 5.00
N ALA A 134 16.36 -9.52 4.23
CA ALA A 134 16.55 -10.82 3.58
C ALA A 134 16.97 -11.94 4.54
N ARG A 135 17.27 -11.62 5.81
CA ARG A 135 17.67 -12.59 6.85
C ARG A 135 16.55 -12.87 7.86
N LEU A 136 15.49 -12.08 7.84
CA LEU A 136 14.38 -12.20 8.78
C LEU A 136 13.46 -13.35 8.34
N THR A 137 13.11 -14.24 9.26
CA THR A 137 12.27 -15.43 8.97
C THR A 137 10.78 -15.11 8.89
N ASN A 138 10.39 -13.89 9.27
CA ASN A 138 9.02 -13.40 9.27
C ASN A 138 8.78 -12.34 8.18
N VAL A 139 9.59 -12.34 7.13
CA VAL A 139 9.48 -11.41 6.02
C VAL A 139 9.41 -12.16 4.69
N ILE A 140 8.45 -11.79 3.85
CA ILE A 140 8.37 -12.21 2.45
C ILE A 140 8.77 -11.02 1.58
N LEU A 141 9.68 -11.26 0.64
CA LEU A 141 10.23 -10.24 -0.25
C LEU A 141 9.94 -10.61 -1.71
N THR A 142 9.44 -9.66 -2.49
CA THR A 142 9.31 -9.77 -3.94
C THR A 142 10.00 -8.57 -4.61
N PRO A 143 10.59 -8.73 -5.81
CA PRO A 143 11.44 -7.69 -6.41
C PRO A 143 10.64 -6.73 -7.29
N HIS A 144 9.72 -5.96 -6.71
CA HIS A 144 8.87 -4.99 -7.40
C HIS A 144 8.06 -5.61 -8.56
N LEU A 145 7.44 -6.76 -8.27
CA LEU A 145 6.65 -7.57 -9.21
C LEU A 145 5.15 -7.61 -8.86
N GLY A 146 4.67 -6.69 -8.03
CA GLY A 146 3.25 -6.60 -7.66
C GLY A 146 2.34 -6.01 -8.74
N TRP A 147 2.91 -5.40 -9.79
CA TRP A 147 2.19 -4.71 -10.87
C TRP A 147 2.20 -5.36 -12.27
N PRO A 148 3.23 -6.10 -12.73
CA PRO A 148 3.29 -6.55 -14.12
C PRO A 148 2.26 -7.66 -14.39
N THR A 149 1.34 -7.38 -15.31
CA THR A 149 0.46 -8.37 -15.95
C THR A 149 0.51 -8.18 -17.46
N ASP A 150 0.10 -9.18 -18.24
CA ASP A 150 0.07 -9.09 -19.70
C ASP A 150 -0.81 -7.90 -20.13
N GLU A 151 -1.96 -7.70 -19.48
CA GLU A 151 -2.86 -6.57 -19.76
C GLU A 151 -2.24 -5.22 -19.39
N ALA A 152 -1.45 -5.15 -18.31
CA ALA A 152 -0.73 -3.93 -17.95
C ALA A 152 0.36 -3.59 -18.99
N TYR A 153 1.08 -4.61 -19.48
CA TYR A 153 2.06 -4.42 -20.55
C TYR A 153 1.43 -3.98 -21.86
N GLU A 154 0.29 -4.56 -22.26
CA GLU A 154 -0.48 -4.11 -23.42
C GLU A 154 -0.87 -2.64 -23.29
N CYS A 155 -1.44 -2.25 -22.15
CA CYS A 155 -1.82 -0.87 -21.88
C CYS A 155 -0.62 0.10 -21.93
N PHE A 156 0.54 -0.29 -21.38
CA PHE A 156 1.74 0.54 -21.45
C PHE A 156 2.33 0.63 -22.86
N ALA A 157 2.28 -0.46 -23.63
CA ALA A 157 2.73 -0.45 -25.02
C ALA A 157 1.86 0.49 -25.87
N ASP A 158 0.53 0.41 -25.73
CA ASP A 158 -0.41 1.28 -26.41
C ASP A 158 -0.20 2.75 -26.01
N ALA A 159 -0.11 3.03 -24.70
CA ALA A 159 0.12 4.38 -24.19
C ALA A 159 1.44 4.99 -24.72
N ALA A 160 2.51 4.18 -24.77
CA ALA A 160 3.80 4.63 -25.30
C ALA A 160 3.74 4.90 -26.81
N ALA A 161 3.04 4.04 -27.58
CA ALA A 161 2.84 4.22 -29.01
C ALA A 161 2.02 5.49 -29.30
N ASP A 162 0.92 5.70 -28.57
CA ASP A 162 0.07 6.89 -28.68
C ASP A 162 0.85 8.17 -28.37
N ALA A 163 1.69 8.16 -27.33
CA ALA A 163 2.55 9.28 -26.99
C ALA A 163 3.54 9.62 -28.12
N LEU A 164 4.18 8.59 -28.70
CA LEU A 164 5.14 8.76 -29.77
C LEU A 164 4.49 9.30 -31.05
N LEU A 165 3.34 8.73 -31.44
CA LEU A 165 2.59 9.19 -32.61
C LEU A 165 2.11 10.63 -32.44
N ALA A 166 1.59 10.99 -31.26
CA ALA A 166 1.19 12.36 -30.97
C ALA A 166 2.37 13.34 -31.11
N TYR A 167 3.54 12.98 -30.60
CA TYR A 167 4.75 13.79 -30.74
C TYR A 167 5.18 13.96 -32.21
N LEU A 168 5.21 12.87 -32.98
CA LEU A 168 5.60 12.91 -34.40
C LEU A 168 4.63 13.73 -35.26
N ASP A 169 3.34 13.71 -34.93
CA ASP A 169 2.30 14.49 -35.62
C ASP A 169 2.24 15.96 -35.17
N GLY A 170 3.04 16.37 -34.19
CA GLY A 170 2.97 17.71 -33.59
C GLY A 170 1.68 17.95 -32.79
N ARG A 171 1.03 16.88 -32.31
CA ARG A 171 -0.14 16.93 -31.42
C ARG A 171 0.31 16.94 -29.96
N ASP A 172 -0.59 17.37 -29.07
CA ASP A 172 -0.36 17.26 -27.63
C ASP A 172 -0.18 15.80 -27.22
N VAL A 173 0.90 15.52 -26.47
CA VAL A 173 1.20 14.19 -25.96
C VAL A 173 0.19 13.83 -24.85
N PRO A 174 -0.55 12.72 -24.98
CA PRO A 174 -1.48 12.28 -23.94
C PRO A 174 -0.76 12.11 -22.61
N ARG A 175 -1.35 12.62 -21.53
CA ARG A 175 -0.87 12.42 -20.17
C ARG A 175 -1.64 11.27 -19.54
N PHE A 176 -0.93 10.19 -19.20
CA PHE A 176 -1.52 8.98 -18.66
C PHE A 176 -1.57 8.95 -17.12
N ALA A 177 -1.02 9.98 -16.47
CA ALA A 177 -1.23 10.28 -15.07
C ALA A 177 -1.31 11.81 -14.90
N GLU A 178 -2.27 12.30 -14.12
CA GLU A 178 -2.24 13.70 -13.68
C GLU A 178 -1.03 13.89 -12.77
N GLN A 179 -0.20 14.88 -13.06
CA GLN A 179 0.87 15.29 -12.16
C GLN A 179 0.22 15.94 -10.94
N HIS A 180 0.31 15.29 -9.78
CA HIS A 180 -0.01 15.88 -8.49
C HIS A 180 1.04 16.93 -8.10
#